data_AF-A0A0W8E1F6-F1
#
_entry.id   AF-A0A0W8E1F6-F1
#
_cell.length_a   1.000
_cell.length_b   1.000
_cell.length_c   1.000
_cell.angle_alpha   90.00
_cell.angle_beta   90.00
_cell.angle_gamma   90.00
#
_symmetry.space_group_name_H-M   'P 1'
#
loop_
_entity.id
_entity.type
_entity.pdbx_description
1 polymer ?
#
loop_
_entity_poly.entity_id
_entity_poly.type
_entity_poly.pdbx_seq_one_letter_code
_entity_poly.pdbx_strand_id
1 'polypeptide(L)'
;MPVEYSGSIPEGFDIIQLPPCKMMVFQGEPYDDEKFMEAIQNLWEIMKKYNPETYGFQWADEDAPRFQLAPMGYRGYIEARPVKHINIE
;
A
#
# COMPACT_ATOMS: atom_id res chain seq x y z
N MET A 1 9.32 -6.75 -11.52
CA MET A 1 10.21 -6.71 -12.70
C MET A 1 11.55 -6.13 -12.28
N PRO A 2 12.68 -6.62 -12.79
CA PRO A 2 13.96 -5.94 -12.64
C PRO A 2 13.87 -4.52 -13.20
N VAL A 3 14.59 -3.56 -12.60
CA VAL A 3 14.68 -2.18 -13.11
C VAL A 3 15.24 -2.16 -14.54
N GLU A 4 16.12 -3.10 -14.85
CA GLU A 4 16.75 -3.25 -16.17
C GLU A 4 15.99 -4.21 -17.11
N TYR A 5 14.68 -4.38 -16.92
CA TYR A 5 13.90 -5.23 -17.81
C TYR A 5 13.95 -4.70 -19.26
N SER A 6 14.52 -5.51 -20.16
CA SER A 6 14.70 -5.19 -21.59
C SER A 6 13.86 -6.08 -22.51
N GLY A 7 12.90 -6.84 -21.97
CA GLY A 7 12.00 -7.66 -22.77
C GLY A 7 10.92 -6.82 -23.46
N SER A 8 10.17 -7.44 -24.38
CA SER A 8 9.04 -6.78 -25.01
C SER A 8 7.94 -6.49 -23.98
N ILE A 9 7.30 -5.33 -24.13
CA ILE A 9 6.10 -4.96 -23.38
C ILE A 9 4.90 -5.50 -24.17
N PRO A 10 3.99 -6.29 -23.56
CA PRO A 10 2.78 -6.75 -24.24
C PRO A 10 1.91 -5.58 -24.69
N GLU A 11 1.12 -5.80 -25.75
CA GLU A 11 0.18 -4.79 -26.24
C GLU A 11 -0.81 -4.36 -25.15
N GLY A 12 -0.99 -3.04 -24.98
CA GLY A 12 -1.88 -2.47 -23.96
C GLY A 12 -1.25 -2.29 -22.58
N PHE A 13 0.05 -2.57 -22.41
CA PHE A 13 0.78 -2.37 -21.16
C PHE A 13 1.86 -1.30 -21.30
N ASP A 14 2.28 -0.77 -20.15
CA ASP A 14 3.38 0.19 -20.04
C ASP A 14 4.29 -0.19 -18.86
N ILE A 15 5.50 0.36 -18.83
CA ILE A 15 6.45 0.22 -17.73
C ILE A 15 6.68 1.59 -17.11
N ILE A 16 6.41 1.68 -15.80
CA ILE A 16 6.75 2.84 -14.99
C ILE A 16 7.94 2.53 -14.09
N GLN A 17 8.75 3.55 -13.82
CA GLN A 17 9.75 3.48 -12.77
C GLN A 17 9.14 4.00 -11.47
N LEU A 18 9.21 3.18 -10.42
CA LEU A 18 8.82 3.57 -9.08
C LEU A 18 10.10 3.85 -8.28
N PRO A 19 10.41 5.11 -7.97
CA PRO A 19 11.56 5.41 -7.12
C PRO A 19 11.34 4.85 -5.70
N PRO A 20 12.42 4.66 -4.92
CA PRO A 20 12.29 4.33 -3.51
C PRO A 20 11.42 5.37 -2.79
N CYS A 21 10.41 4.91 -2.06
CA CYS A 21 9.51 5.74 -1.26
C CYS A 21 9.36 5.16 0.16
N LYS A 22 8.76 5.95 1.05
CA LYS A 22 8.33 5.45 2.37
C LYS A 22 6.86 5.10 2.33
N MET A 23 6.50 4.01 3.01
CA MET A 23 5.15 3.50 3.08
C MET A 23 4.74 3.33 4.53
N MET A 24 3.50 3.70 4.84
CA MET A 24 2.85 3.34 6.09
C MET A 24 2.04 2.06 5.86
N VAL A 25 2.41 1.00 6.58
CA VAL A 25 1.78 -0.32 6.46
C VAL A 25 0.68 -0.45 7.50
N PHE A 26 -0.51 -0.80 7.03
CA PHE A 26 -1.65 -1.16 7.85
C PHE A 26 -1.85 -2.66 7.77
N GLN A 27 -2.01 -3.30 8.93
CA GLN A 27 -2.31 -4.71 9.06
C GLN A 27 -3.54 -4.86 9.95
N GLY A 28 -4.59 -5.47 9.40
CA GLY A 28 -5.76 -5.87 10.16
C GLY A 28 -5.51 -7.13 11.00
N GLU A 29 -6.48 -7.47 11.84
CA GLU A 29 -6.47 -8.73 12.59
C GLU A 29 -6.59 -9.94 11.66
N PRO A 30 -6.16 -11.14 12.10
CA PRO A 30 -6.46 -12.37 11.40
C PRO A 30 -7.97 -12.57 11.19
N TYR A 31 -8.35 -13.21 10.09
CA TYR A 31 -9.73 -13.47 9.74
C TYR A 31 -9.88 -14.86 9.11
N ASP A 32 -11.13 -15.34 9.03
CA ASP A 32 -11.49 -16.50 8.22
C ASP A 32 -11.40 -16.13 6.73
N ASP A 33 -10.65 -16.87 5.94
CA ASP A 33 -10.38 -16.56 4.52
C ASP A 33 -11.66 -16.26 3.73
N GLU A 34 -12.79 -16.90 4.04
CA GLU A 34 -14.09 -16.63 3.39
C GLU A 34 -14.61 -15.20 3.62
N LYS A 35 -14.14 -14.53 4.67
CA LYS A 35 -14.51 -13.17 5.08
C LYS A 35 -13.52 -12.09 4.63
N PHE A 36 -12.64 -12.38 3.68
CA PHE A 36 -11.62 -11.42 3.22
C PHE A 36 -12.19 -10.06 2.79
N MET A 37 -13.38 -10.03 2.16
CA MET A 37 -14.02 -8.77 1.73
C MET A 37 -14.39 -7.87 2.92
N GLU A 38 -14.85 -8.47 4.02
CA GLU A 38 -15.18 -7.75 5.25
C GLU A 38 -13.90 -7.18 5.88
N ALA A 39 -12.82 -7.98 5.92
CA ALA A 39 -11.54 -7.53 6.45
C ALA A 39 -10.93 -6.36 5.65
N ILE A 40 -11.03 -6.40 4.32
CA ILE A 40 -10.60 -5.31 3.43
C ILE A 40 -11.40 -4.04 3.72
N GLN A 41 -12.74 -4.15 3.73
CA GLN A 41 -13.61 -2.99 3.93
C GLN A 41 -13.38 -2.35 5.30
N ASN A 42 -13.22 -3.16 6.34
CA ASN A 42 -12.95 -2.68 7.70
C ASN A 42 -11.62 -1.90 7.76
N LEU A 43 -10.55 -2.43 7.15
CA LEU A 43 -9.26 -1.74 7.13
C LEU A 43 -9.32 -0.43 6.32
N TRP A 44 -10.05 -0.40 5.20
CA TRP A 44 -10.26 0.82 4.43
C TRP A 44 -10.98 1.91 5.22
N GLU A 45 -12.02 1.57 5.99
CA GLU A 45 -12.71 2.55 6.84
C GLU A 45 -11.80 3.13 7.94
N ILE A 46 -10.85 2.34 8.45
CA ILE A 46 -9.82 2.82 9.37
C ILE A 46 -8.85 3.76 8.64
N MET A 47 -8.31 3.33 7.49
CA MET A 47 -7.33 4.10 6.72
C MET A 47 -7.89 5.45 6.25
N LYS A 48 -9.18 5.55 5.91
CA LYS A 48 -9.85 6.81 5.53
C LYS A 48 -9.82 7.87 6.64
N LYS A 49 -9.88 7.44 7.90
CA LYS A 49 -9.97 8.32 9.08
C LYS A 49 -8.62 8.53 9.76
N TYR A 50 -7.59 7.78 9.35
CA TYR A 50 -6.29 7.80 9.98
C TYR A 50 -5.53 9.10 9.69
N ASN A 51 -5.03 9.74 10.74
CA ASN A 51 -4.18 10.93 10.63
C ASN A 51 -2.69 10.55 10.78
N PRO A 52 -1.92 10.46 9.68
CA PRO A 52 -0.50 10.10 9.75
C PRO A 52 0.37 11.19 10.38
N GLU A 53 -0.13 12.43 10.50
CA GLU A 53 0.63 13.55 11.07
C GLU A 53 0.97 13.32 12.54
N THR A 54 0.15 12.52 13.23
CA THR A 54 0.40 12.06 14.61
C THR A 54 1.71 11.27 14.77
N TYR A 55 2.22 10.70 13.66
CA TYR A 55 3.50 10.00 13.58
C TYR A 55 4.55 10.78 12.76
N GLY A 56 4.31 12.07 12.48
CA GLY A 56 5.24 12.92 11.74
C GLY A 56 5.26 12.67 10.22
N PHE A 57 4.20 12.09 9.67
CA PHE A 57 4.06 11.78 8.25
C PHE A 57 2.86 12.46 7.63
N GLN A 58 2.93 12.75 6.34
CA GLN A 58 1.80 13.15 5.50
C GLN A 58 1.65 12.16 4.34
N TRP A 59 0.43 12.00 3.83
CA TRP A 59 0.19 11.16 2.66
C TRP A 59 0.95 11.68 1.43
N ALA A 60 1.49 10.75 0.65
CA ALA A 60 2.27 11.03 -0.55
C ALA A 60 1.71 10.25 -1.74
N ASP A 61 0.38 10.36 -1.96
CA ASP A 61 -0.35 9.54 -2.94
C ASP A 61 0.12 9.75 -4.40
N GLU A 62 0.77 10.88 -4.68
CA GLU A 62 1.35 11.20 -5.99
C GLU A 62 2.77 10.63 -6.18
N ASP A 63 3.45 10.23 -5.09
CA ASP A 63 4.85 9.78 -5.15
C ASP A 63 4.97 8.29 -5.52
N ALA A 64 3.97 7.48 -5.16
CA ALA A 64 3.92 6.04 -5.43
C ALA A 64 2.49 5.48 -5.28
N PRO A 65 2.14 4.34 -5.90
CA PRO A 65 0.85 3.71 -5.70
C PRO A 65 0.72 3.08 -4.30
N ARG A 66 -0.52 2.93 -3.83
CA ARG A 66 -0.85 1.97 -2.78
C ARG A 66 -0.62 0.55 -3.30
N PHE A 67 -0.24 -0.36 -2.40
CA PHE A 67 -0.25 -1.78 -2.72
C PHE A 67 -0.87 -2.58 -1.58
N GLN A 68 -1.54 -3.66 -1.97
CA GLN A 68 -2.04 -4.67 -1.06
C GLN A 68 -1.28 -5.98 -1.25
N LEU A 69 -1.13 -6.74 -0.17
CA LEU A 69 -0.66 -8.12 -0.29
C LEU A 69 -1.86 -9.05 -0.51
N ALA A 70 -1.60 -10.24 -1.08
CA ALA A 70 -2.64 -11.25 -1.26
C ALA A 70 -3.41 -11.49 0.06
N PRO A 71 -4.75 -11.38 0.08
CA PRO A 71 -5.54 -11.62 1.29
C PRO A 71 -5.25 -13.03 1.82
N MET A 72 -4.66 -13.13 3.02
CA MET A 72 -4.42 -14.39 3.70
C MET A 72 -4.81 -14.25 5.17
N GLY A 73 -5.85 -14.96 5.58
CA GLY A 73 -6.55 -14.80 6.84
C GLY A 73 -5.66 -14.93 8.05
N TYR A 74 -4.72 -15.89 8.07
CA TYR A 74 -3.85 -16.13 9.24
C TYR A 74 -2.99 -14.93 9.65
N ARG A 75 -2.66 -14.03 8.71
CA ARG A 75 -1.83 -12.83 8.94
C ARG A 75 -2.62 -11.53 8.86
N GLY A 76 -3.92 -11.60 8.63
CA GLY A 76 -4.76 -10.43 8.39
C GLY A 76 -4.49 -9.76 7.04
N TYR A 77 -5.29 -8.74 6.72
CA TYR A 77 -5.21 -8.02 5.46
C TYR A 77 -4.15 -6.94 5.61
N ILE A 78 -3.28 -6.83 4.62
CA ILE A 78 -2.14 -5.91 4.65
C ILE A 78 -2.21 -5.00 3.44
N GLU A 79 -2.20 -3.71 3.72
CA GLU A 79 -2.15 -2.65 2.72
C GLU A 79 -1.18 -1.56 3.15
N ALA A 80 -0.43 -1.03 2.18
CA ALA A 80 0.54 0.02 2.40
C ALA A 80 0.19 1.25 1.56
N ARG A 81 0.29 2.44 2.18
CA ARG A 81 0.04 3.74 1.55
C ARG A 81 1.29 4.63 1.63
N PRO A 82 1.66 5.34 0.55
CA PRO A 82 2.85 6.19 0.54
C PRO A 82 2.76 7.35 1.51
N VAL A 83 3.90 7.65 2.14
CA VAL A 83 4.05 8.77 3.09
C VAL A 83 5.37 9.49 2.90
N LYS A 84 5.41 10.76 3.28
CA LYS A 84 6.62 11.57 3.43
C LYS A 84 6.67 12.19 4.82
N HIS A 85 7.87 12.45 5.35
CA HIS A 85 8.00 13.14 6.63
C HIS A 85 7.49 14.59 6.51
N ILE A 86 6.87 15.10 7.56
CA ILE A 86 6.38 16.49 7.60
C ILE A 86 7.51 17.47 7.94
N ASN A 87 8.52 17.03 8.70
CA ASN A 87 9.66 17.85 9.09
C ASN A 87 10.95 17.04 8.92
N ILE A 88 11.74 17.37 7.91
CA ILE A 88 13.16 17.01 7.85
C ILE A 88 13.88 18.35 7.94
N GLU A 89 14.53 18.61 9.07
CA GLU A 89 15.60 19.61 9.14
C GLU A 89 16.80 19.14 8.31
#